data_AF-A0A3B8T1M3-F1
#
_entry.id   AF-A0A3B8T1M3-F1
#
_cell.length_a   1.000
_cell.length_b   1.000
_cell.length_c   1.000
_cell.angle_alpha   90.00
_cell.angle_beta   90.00
_cell.angle_gamma   90.00
#
_symmetry.space_group_name_H-M   'P 1'
#
loop_
_entity.id
_entity.type
_entity.pdbx_description
1 polymer ?
#
loop_
_entity_poly.entity_id
_entity_poly.type
_entity_poly.pdbx_seq_one_letter_code
_entity_poly.pdbx_strand_id
1 'polypeptide(L)'
;MPNFTTEPSIFRTVRFWLIAVVVTIIATYLLTVRYVDSQLAQRNDNNIINDCHKVWSTRGLVTDVDNRLNDANSIASIQLAFAQGAKGVEVDVYFDLAMDRFIVSHDRPYNLKNGELLTLETLFNALQHQGYIWLDFKKMTRLDEAGVQQAVARLQAITADSDMAQRIYVESEHPINLAYFHRAGFQSLFDTQPLPKSFIGTELIHNLYKIIFFFGEYSVMGIDYGEIDDPVYNDISERVLQNVPMFVYHVPDNQALITRLAQQDNVRVILNANETVAGFGVSACSELQ
;
A
#
# COMPACT_ATOMS: atom_id res chain seq x y z
N MET A 1 -64.63 19.05 11.70
CA MET A 1 -63.73 19.91 10.91
C MET A 1 -62.30 19.53 11.28
N PRO A 2 -61.44 19.11 10.35
CA PRO A 2 -60.06 18.78 10.69
C PRO A 2 -59.28 20.08 10.89
N ASN A 3 -58.66 20.23 12.06
CA ASN A 3 -57.69 21.28 12.35
C ASN A 3 -56.44 21.04 11.50
N PHE A 4 -56.33 21.73 10.37
CA PHE A 4 -55.07 21.85 9.66
C PHE A 4 -54.18 22.79 10.45
N THR A 5 -53.38 22.24 11.37
CA THR A 5 -52.26 22.98 11.95
C THR A 5 -51.25 23.24 10.85
N THR A 6 -51.26 24.44 10.28
CA THR A 6 -50.24 24.90 9.34
C THR A 6 -48.91 24.93 10.07
N GLU A 7 -48.01 24.03 9.69
CA GLU A 7 -46.62 24.01 10.14
C GLU A 7 -46.04 25.44 10.07
N PRO A 8 -45.48 25.99 11.17
CA PRO A 8 -45.01 27.38 11.18
C PRO A 8 -43.98 27.61 10.06
N SER A 9 -44.03 28.77 9.40
CA SER A 9 -43.20 29.10 8.22
C SER A 9 -41.70 28.89 8.47
N ILE A 10 -41.24 29.09 9.71
CA ILE A 10 -39.86 28.89 10.14
C ILE A 10 -39.43 27.43 9.97
N PHE A 11 -40.28 26.45 10.32
CA PHE A 11 -39.95 25.03 10.17
C PHE A 11 -39.85 24.61 8.71
N ARG A 12 -40.68 25.18 7.83
CA ARG A 12 -40.60 24.95 6.38
C ARG A 12 -39.31 25.50 5.78
N THR A 13 -38.92 26.71 6.16
CA THR A 13 -37.67 27.33 5.70
C THR A 13 -36.45 26.57 6.19
N VAL A 14 -36.40 26.19 7.48
CA VAL A 14 -35.31 25.37 8.04
C VAL A 14 -35.21 24.02 7.33
N ARG A 15 -36.34 23.34 7.11
CA ARG A 15 -36.37 22.08 6.35
C ARG A 15 -35.87 22.24 4.93
N PHE A 16 -36.26 23.31 4.22
CA PHE A 16 -35.76 23.59 2.88
C PHE A 16 -34.24 23.76 2.86
N TRP A 17 -33.69 24.56 3.78
CA TRP A 17 -32.24 24.75 3.87
C TRP A 17 -31.48 23.47 4.21
N LEU A 18 -32.00 22.65 5.13
CA LEU A 18 -31.41 21.34 5.43
C LEU A 18 -31.38 20.44 4.19
N ILE A 19 -32.48 20.37 3.44
CA ILE A 19 -32.54 19.60 2.19
C ILE A 19 -31.52 20.16 1.19
N ALA A 20 -31.47 21.48 1.00
CA ALA A 20 -30.54 22.12 0.07
C ALA A 20 -29.07 21.81 0.43
N VAL A 21 -28.72 21.86 1.72
CA VAL A 21 -27.37 21.51 2.21
C VAL A 21 -27.06 20.03 1.92
N VAL A 22 -27.98 19.12 2.25
CA VAL A 22 -27.77 17.68 2.00
C VAL A 22 -27.62 17.38 0.51
N VAL A 23 -28.47 17.95 -0.34
CA VAL A 23 -28.37 17.81 -1.81
C VAL A 23 -27.05 18.36 -2.31
N THR A 24 -26.58 19.49 -1.77
CA THR A 24 -25.30 20.10 -2.16
C THR A 24 -24.12 19.22 -1.78
N ILE A 25 -24.14 18.61 -0.58
CA ILE A 25 -23.09 17.69 -0.13
C ILE A 25 -23.05 16.46 -1.04
N ILE A 26 -24.20 15.85 -1.33
CA ILE A 26 -24.29 14.67 -2.21
C ILE A 26 -23.83 15.02 -3.63
N ALA A 27 -24.30 16.12 -4.19
CA ALA A 27 -23.91 16.56 -5.53
C ALA A 27 -22.40 16.82 -5.61
N THR A 28 -21.84 17.53 -4.63
CA THR A 28 -20.39 17.79 -4.54
C THR A 28 -19.61 16.48 -4.46
N TYR A 29 -20.02 15.55 -3.60
CA TYR A 29 -19.37 14.25 -3.49
C TYR A 29 -19.36 13.49 -4.82
N LEU A 30 -20.52 13.36 -5.48
CA LEU A 30 -20.64 12.64 -6.76
C LEU A 30 -19.82 13.30 -7.87
N LEU A 31 -19.79 14.64 -7.92
CA LEU A 31 -18.96 15.39 -8.86
C LEU A 31 -17.47 15.17 -8.60
N THR A 32 -17.04 15.17 -7.33
CA THR A 32 -15.66 14.89 -6.95
C THR A 32 -15.25 13.48 -7.32
N VAL A 33 -16.07 12.47 -7.03
CA VAL A 33 -15.79 11.07 -7.43
C VAL A 33 -15.63 10.96 -8.94
N ARG A 34 -16.57 11.52 -9.70
CA ARG A 34 -16.51 11.49 -11.18
C ARG A 34 -15.27 12.21 -11.72
N TYR A 35 -14.91 13.35 -11.12
CA TYR A 35 -13.71 14.09 -11.48
C TYR A 35 -12.45 13.23 -11.24
N VAL A 36 -12.32 12.66 -10.04
CA VAL A 36 -11.18 11.81 -9.67
C VAL A 36 -11.09 10.58 -10.57
N ASP A 37 -12.22 9.92 -10.88
CA ASP A 37 -12.24 8.78 -11.80
C ASP A 37 -11.74 9.14 -13.19
N SER A 38 -12.17 10.29 -13.71
CA SER A 38 -11.72 10.77 -15.03
C SER A 38 -10.23 11.11 -15.04
N GLN A 39 -9.69 11.66 -13.95
CA GLN A 39 -8.28 12.01 -13.86
C GLN A 39 -7.41 10.75 -13.72
N LEU A 40 -7.81 9.81 -12.86
CA LEU A 40 -7.10 8.55 -12.67
C LEU A 40 -7.08 7.69 -13.96
N ALA A 41 -8.18 7.66 -14.71
CA ALA A 41 -8.23 6.96 -16.01
C ALA A 41 -7.27 7.53 -17.07
N GLN A 42 -6.83 8.79 -16.90
CA GLN A 42 -5.89 9.47 -17.80
C GLN A 42 -4.47 9.56 -17.21
N ARG A 43 -4.28 9.09 -15.96
CA ARG A 43 -3.00 9.19 -15.26
C ARG A 43 -1.99 8.26 -15.92
N ASN A 44 -0.78 8.76 -16.11
CA ASN A 44 0.32 7.97 -16.63
C ASN A 44 1.10 7.34 -15.48
N ASP A 45 0.90 6.05 -15.28
CA ASP A 45 1.54 5.27 -14.21
C ASP A 45 2.71 4.40 -14.73
N ASN A 46 3.35 4.79 -15.83
CA ASN A 46 4.45 4.03 -16.45
C ASN A 46 5.69 3.87 -15.56
N ASN A 47 5.84 4.70 -14.53
CA ASN A 47 6.93 4.59 -13.54
C ASN A 47 6.58 3.67 -12.37
N ILE A 48 5.35 3.17 -12.30
CA ILE A 48 4.92 2.15 -11.34
C ILE A 48 5.28 0.78 -11.91
N ILE A 49 5.64 -0.15 -11.03
CA ILE A 49 5.88 -1.55 -11.39
C ILE A 49 4.73 -2.08 -12.25
N ASN A 50 5.09 -2.62 -13.41
CA ASN A 50 4.17 -3.28 -14.31
C ASN A 50 4.85 -4.52 -14.90
N ASP A 51 5.00 -5.55 -14.06
CA ASP A 51 5.58 -6.85 -14.43
C ASP A 51 4.47 -7.89 -14.60
N CYS A 52 4.74 -8.91 -15.42
CA CYS A 52 3.88 -10.08 -15.55
C CYS A 52 3.86 -10.90 -14.25
N HIS A 53 4.97 -10.94 -13.52
CA HIS A 53 5.14 -11.64 -12.25
C HIS A 53 4.92 -10.66 -11.10
N LYS A 54 3.65 -10.53 -10.71
CA LYS A 54 3.18 -9.54 -9.73
C LYS A 54 3.34 -9.99 -8.28
N VAL A 55 3.65 -11.27 -8.04
CA VAL A 55 3.73 -11.81 -6.68
C VAL A 55 5.08 -11.47 -6.04
N TRP A 56 5.02 -10.75 -4.92
CA TRP A 56 6.16 -10.36 -4.12
C TRP A 56 6.17 -11.13 -2.79
N SER A 57 7.35 -11.20 -2.18
CA SER A 57 7.52 -11.86 -0.89
C SER A 57 7.23 -10.91 0.25
N THR A 58 6.38 -11.28 1.20
CA THR A 58 6.36 -10.67 2.54
C THR A 58 7.68 -11.02 3.22
N ARG A 59 8.48 -10.04 3.69
CA ARG A 59 9.68 -10.24 4.54
C ARG A 59 10.73 -11.27 4.06
N GLY A 60 10.73 -11.66 2.79
CA GLY A 60 11.55 -12.76 2.23
C GLY A 60 10.95 -14.16 2.46
N LEU A 61 11.63 -15.20 1.97
CA LEU A 61 11.16 -16.59 2.08
C LEU A 61 11.65 -17.24 3.39
N VAL A 62 10.71 -17.67 4.23
CA VAL A 62 11.00 -18.40 5.47
C VAL A 62 10.76 -19.89 5.26
N THR A 63 11.81 -20.70 5.40
CA THR A 63 11.73 -22.17 5.22
C THR A 63 11.61 -22.95 6.53
N ASP A 64 12.00 -22.34 7.65
CA ASP A 64 11.87 -22.91 9.00
C ASP A 64 11.01 -21.98 9.86
N VAL A 65 9.78 -22.41 10.12
CA VAL A 65 8.78 -21.62 10.86
C VAL A 65 9.22 -21.40 12.31
N ASP A 66 9.92 -22.36 12.91
CA ASP A 66 10.39 -22.25 14.30
C ASP A 66 11.50 -21.19 14.44
N ASN A 67 12.20 -20.88 13.34
CA ASN A 67 13.24 -19.86 13.26
C ASN A 67 12.81 -18.57 12.53
N ARG A 68 11.49 -18.40 12.30
CA ARG A 68 10.93 -17.27 11.53
C ARG A 68 11.43 -15.89 11.99
N LEU A 69 11.62 -15.67 13.29
CA LEU A 69 12.10 -14.38 13.82
C LEU A 69 13.51 -14.02 13.35
N ASN A 70 14.40 -15.00 13.19
CA ASN A 70 15.73 -14.78 12.64
C ASN A 70 15.68 -14.68 11.11
N ASP A 71 14.81 -15.45 10.46
CA ASP A 71 14.82 -15.57 8.99
C ASP A 71 14.03 -14.46 8.28
N ALA A 72 12.83 -14.10 8.74
CA ALA A 72 12.04 -13.01 8.14
C ALA A 72 12.78 -11.67 8.24
N ASN A 73 12.75 -10.83 7.20
CA ASN A 73 13.54 -9.61 7.08
C ASN A 73 15.06 -9.84 7.19
N SER A 74 15.58 -10.94 6.63
CA SER A 74 17.02 -11.20 6.56
C SER A 74 17.53 -11.15 5.12
N ILE A 75 18.84 -10.92 4.96
CA ILE A 75 19.49 -10.97 3.64
C ILE A 75 19.25 -12.33 2.98
N ALA A 76 19.39 -13.42 3.75
CA ALA A 76 19.28 -14.78 3.25
C ALA A 76 17.85 -15.10 2.76
N SER A 77 16.81 -14.74 3.54
CA SER A 77 15.42 -15.00 3.15
C SER A 77 15.02 -14.21 1.90
N ILE A 78 15.50 -12.96 1.79
CA ILE A 78 15.21 -12.10 0.63
C ILE A 78 15.93 -12.60 -0.63
N GLN A 79 17.22 -12.92 -0.52
CA GLN A 79 17.97 -13.51 -1.64
C GLN A 79 17.33 -14.82 -2.10
N LEU A 80 16.85 -15.63 -1.16
CA LEU A 80 16.15 -16.87 -1.47
C LEU A 80 14.82 -16.60 -2.18
N ALA A 81 14.02 -15.63 -1.76
CA ALA A 81 12.78 -15.25 -2.44
C ALA A 81 13.04 -14.81 -3.90
N PHE A 82 14.07 -13.98 -4.13
CA PHE A 82 14.48 -13.59 -5.47
C PHE A 82 14.95 -14.77 -6.31
N ALA A 83 15.71 -15.70 -5.72
CA ALA A 83 16.12 -16.93 -6.40
C ALA A 83 14.94 -17.84 -6.77
N GLN A 84 13.82 -17.75 -6.03
CA GLN A 84 12.57 -18.46 -6.31
C GLN A 84 11.61 -17.68 -7.23
N GLY A 85 12.03 -16.52 -7.75
CA GLY A 85 11.31 -15.79 -8.79
C GLY A 85 10.55 -14.55 -8.33
N ALA A 86 10.53 -14.22 -7.03
CA ALA A 86 9.94 -12.97 -6.55
C ALA A 86 10.62 -11.76 -7.20
N LYS A 87 9.85 -10.80 -7.72
CA LYS A 87 10.39 -9.56 -8.30
C LYS A 87 10.63 -8.46 -7.28
N GLY A 88 9.97 -8.55 -6.14
CA GLY A 88 10.15 -7.64 -5.02
C GLY A 88 9.84 -8.26 -3.68
N VAL A 89 10.12 -7.49 -2.64
CA VAL A 89 9.98 -7.90 -1.25
C VAL A 89 9.51 -6.74 -0.39
N GLU A 90 8.62 -7.01 0.56
CA GLU A 90 8.31 -6.10 1.66
C GLU A 90 9.32 -6.28 2.80
N VAL A 91 9.80 -5.17 3.34
CA VAL A 91 10.84 -5.11 4.38
C VAL A 91 10.41 -4.12 5.44
N ASP A 92 10.29 -4.60 6.67
CA ASP A 92 9.97 -3.76 7.82
C ASP A 92 11.19 -2.95 8.26
N VAL A 93 11.02 -1.64 8.42
CA VAL A 93 12.10 -0.76 8.86
C VAL A 93 11.67 0.23 9.94
N TYR A 94 12.60 0.50 10.85
CA TYR A 94 12.58 1.68 11.72
C TYR A 94 13.69 2.63 11.30
N PHE A 95 13.47 3.94 11.42
CA PHE A 95 14.58 4.90 11.45
C PHE A 95 15.01 5.17 12.88
N ASP A 96 16.29 4.92 13.18
CA ASP A 96 16.90 5.20 14.46
C ASP A 96 17.66 6.53 14.41
N LEU A 97 17.12 7.55 15.08
CA LEU A 97 17.66 8.92 15.07
C LEU A 97 19.07 9.02 15.68
N ALA A 98 19.35 8.23 16.71
CA ALA A 98 20.65 8.28 17.39
C ALA A 98 21.75 7.64 16.56
N MET A 99 21.41 6.59 15.80
CA MET A 99 22.34 5.91 14.90
C MET A 99 22.41 6.53 13.51
N ASP A 100 21.44 7.37 13.14
CA ASP A 100 21.24 7.89 11.77
C ASP A 100 21.12 6.78 10.73
N ARG A 101 20.33 5.74 11.05
CA ARG A 101 20.24 4.52 10.24
C ARG A 101 18.82 3.97 10.20
N PHE A 102 18.47 3.41 9.05
CA PHE A 102 17.34 2.49 8.94
C PHE A 102 17.75 1.12 9.46
N ILE A 103 17.02 0.63 10.46
CA ILE A 103 17.19 -0.68 11.07
C ILE A 103 16.08 -1.59 10.55
N VAL A 104 16.46 -2.72 9.97
CA VAL A 104 15.54 -3.72 9.42
C VAL A 104 14.98 -4.55 10.57
N SER A 105 13.72 -4.30 10.94
CA SER A 105 13.02 -4.99 12.03
C SER A 105 11.53 -4.65 12.02
N HIS A 106 10.69 -5.64 12.28
CA HIS A 106 9.24 -5.44 12.52
C HIS A 106 8.95 -4.86 13.89
N ASP A 107 9.68 -5.31 14.92
CA ASP A 107 9.40 -5.04 16.32
C ASP A 107 10.53 -4.28 17.02
N ARG A 108 10.22 -3.76 18.22
CA ARG A 108 11.19 -3.30 19.22
C ARG A 108 11.08 -4.15 20.50
N PRO A 109 12.19 -4.51 21.17
CA PRO A 109 13.59 -4.26 20.78
C PRO A 109 13.94 -4.88 19.41
N TYR A 110 14.90 -4.28 18.70
CA TYR A 110 15.20 -4.68 17.32
C TYR A 110 15.61 -6.16 17.25
N ASN A 111 15.05 -6.87 16.28
CA ASN A 111 15.41 -8.27 16.04
C ASN A 111 16.82 -8.32 15.44
N LEU A 112 17.73 -8.98 16.16
CA LEU A 112 19.08 -9.20 15.67
C LEU A 112 19.07 -10.32 14.64
N LYS A 113 19.90 -10.17 13.60
CA LYS A 113 20.13 -11.18 12.57
C LYS A 113 21.49 -11.80 12.83
N ASN A 114 21.48 -13.06 13.28
CA ASN A 114 22.68 -13.76 13.74
C ASN A 114 23.47 -12.97 14.82
N GLY A 115 22.76 -12.30 15.72
CA GLY A 115 23.34 -11.54 16.82
C GLY A 115 23.76 -10.09 16.49
N GLU A 116 23.54 -9.62 15.26
CA GLU A 116 23.88 -8.25 14.83
C GLU A 116 22.66 -7.47 14.36
N LEU A 117 22.73 -6.14 14.42
CA LEU A 117 21.71 -5.27 13.82
C LEU A 117 21.86 -5.28 12.30
N LEU A 118 20.78 -5.60 11.60
CA LEU A 118 20.73 -5.45 10.15
C LEU A 118 20.29 -4.03 9.80
N THR A 119 21.13 -3.31 9.04
CA THR A 119 20.77 -2.00 8.50
C THR A 119 20.30 -2.09 7.06
N LEU A 120 19.46 -1.15 6.63
CA LEU A 120 18.96 -1.13 5.26
C LEU A 120 20.09 -0.95 4.23
N GLU A 121 21.13 -0.17 4.58
CA GLU A 121 22.33 -0.01 3.74
C GLU A 121 23.07 -1.34 3.54
N THR A 122 23.27 -2.10 4.63
CA THR A 122 23.86 -3.45 4.55
C THR A 122 23.00 -4.38 3.69
N LEU A 123 21.68 -4.32 3.86
CA LEU A 123 20.75 -5.12 3.06
C LEU A 123 20.85 -4.76 1.56
N PHE A 124 20.77 -3.48 1.20
CA PHE A 124 20.85 -3.04 -0.20
C PHE A 124 22.17 -3.43 -0.86
N ASN A 125 23.29 -3.27 -0.15
CA ASN A 125 24.60 -3.69 -0.65
C ASN A 125 24.66 -5.20 -0.91
N ALA A 126 24.11 -6.02 0.00
CA ALA A 126 24.09 -7.47 -0.15
C ALA A 126 23.16 -7.97 -1.27
N LEU A 127 22.09 -7.22 -1.55
CA LEU A 127 21.21 -7.46 -2.71
C LEU A 127 21.77 -6.87 -4.01
N GLN A 128 22.95 -6.23 -3.97
CA GLN A 128 23.55 -5.51 -5.09
C GLN A 128 22.56 -4.51 -5.72
N HIS A 129 21.73 -3.90 -4.87
CA HIS A 129 20.69 -2.96 -5.28
C HIS A 129 19.66 -3.55 -6.26
N GLN A 130 19.47 -4.87 -6.33
CA GLN A 130 18.52 -5.52 -7.25
C GLN A 130 17.13 -5.71 -6.63
N GLY A 131 16.12 -5.90 -7.50
CA GLY A 131 14.74 -6.16 -7.11
C GLY A 131 13.95 -4.90 -6.70
N TYR A 132 12.65 -5.06 -6.55
CA TYR A 132 11.80 -4.00 -6.00
C TYR A 132 11.68 -4.14 -4.49
N ILE A 133 11.60 -3.01 -3.79
CA ILE A 133 11.55 -2.99 -2.33
C ILE A 133 10.33 -2.21 -1.88
N TRP A 134 9.46 -2.84 -1.13
CA TRP A 134 8.44 -2.17 -0.34
C TRP A 134 8.98 -2.00 1.08
N LEU A 135 9.20 -0.76 1.49
CA LEU A 135 9.62 -0.41 2.86
C LEU A 135 8.37 -0.12 3.70
N ASP A 136 8.02 -1.05 4.59
CA ASP A 136 7.02 -0.82 5.64
C ASP A 136 7.70 -0.03 6.77
N PHE A 137 7.54 1.30 6.74
CA PHE A 137 8.15 2.19 7.72
C PHE A 137 7.33 2.21 9.01
N LYS A 138 7.80 1.41 9.97
CA LYS A 138 7.22 1.31 11.30
C LYS A 138 7.39 2.58 12.12
N LYS A 139 6.27 3.09 12.63
CA LYS A 139 6.24 4.11 13.68
C LYS A 139 6.84 5.45 13.24
N MET A 140 6.69 5.83 11.97
CA MET A 140 7.07 7.18 11.50
C MET A 140 6.29 8.28 12.24
N THR A 141 5.10 7.98 12.77
CA THR A 141 4.34 8.87 13.69
C THR A 141 5.15 9.35 14.90
N ARG A 142 6.24 8.67 15.25
CA ARG A 142 7.12 9.04 16.37
C ARG A 142 8.25 9.99 15.97
N LEU A 143 8.41 10.26 14.68
CA LEU A 143 9.37 11.23 14.18
C LEU A 143 8.69 12.59 14.08
N ASP A 144 9.38 13.64 14.50
CA ASP A 144 9.02 15.00 14.12
C ASP A 144 9.48 15.28 12.69
N GLU A 145 9.19 16.48 12.19
CA GLU A 145 9.57 16.87 10.82
C GLU A 145 11.08 16.77 10.58
N ALA A 146 11.91 17.16 11.55
CA ALA A 146 13.36 17.06 11.43
C ALA A 146 13.82 15.60 11.32
N GLY A 147 13.25 14.71 12.12
CA GLY A 147 13.52 13.27 12.06
C GLY A 147 13.10 12.64 10.73
N VAL A 148 11.97 13.07 10.16
CA VAL A 148 11.53 12.61 8.83
C VAL A 148 12.50 13.11 7.75
N GLN A 149 12.91 14.38 7.78
CA GLN A 149 13.89 14.92 6.84
C GLN A 149 15.23 14.19 6.93
N GLN A 150 15.66 13.86 8.15
CA GLN A 150 16.87 13.06 8.36
C GLN A 150 16.74 11.66 7.77
N ALA A 151 15.59 10.99 7.97
CA ALA A 151 15.31 9.69 7.37
C ALA A 151 15.32 9.75 5.82
N VAL A 152 14.68 10.77 5.23
CA VAL A 152 14.68 11.00 3.78
C VAL A 152 16.10 11.21 3.26
N ALA A 153 16.88 12.09 3.88
CA ALA A 153 18.25 12.37 3.49
C ALA A 153 19.12 11.11 3.58
N ARG A 154 18.95 10.31 4.64
CA ARG A 154 19.67 9.05 4.79
C ARG A 154 19.28 8.05 3.72
N LEU A 155 17.99 7.93 3.37
CA LEU A 155 17.53 7.02 2.33
C LEU A 155 18.10 7.44 0.97
N GLN A 156 18.05 8.74 0.64
CA GLN A 156 18.68 9.27 -0.58
C GLN A 156 20.17 8.95 -0.63
N ALA A 157 20.90 9.14 0.47
CA ALA A 157 22.33 8.89 0.54
C ALA A 157 22.67 7.41 0.27
N ILE A 158 21.93 6.46 0.86
CA ILE A 158 22.21 5.02 0.68
C ILE A 158 21.71 4.47 -0.66
N THR A 159 20.98 5.28 -1.45
CA THR A 159 20.51 4.91 -2.80
C THR A 159 21.14 5.76 -3.91
N ALA A 160 22.00 6.72 -3.60
CA ALA A 160 22.44 7.78 -4.53
C ALA A 160 23.12 7.25 -5.80
N ASP A 161 23.86 6.14 -5.69
CA ASP A 161 24.63 5.55 -6.80
C ASP A 161 23.85 4.49 -7.58
N SER A 162 22.52 4.48 -7.47
CA SER A 162 21.64 3.46 -8.07
C SER A 162 20.32 4.05 -8.58
N ASP A 163 19.59 3.26 -9.37
CA ASP A 163 18.21 3.55 -9.79
C ASP A 163 17.16 3.12 -8.74
N MET A 164 17.60 2.73 -7.54
CA MET A 164 16.70 2.16 -6.52
C MET A 164 15.56 3.09 -6.10
N ALA A 165 15.74 4.41 -6.16
CA ALA A 165 14.67 5.34 -5.79
C ALA A 165 13.36 5.06 -6.54
N GLN A 166 13.44 4.67 -7.82
CA GLN A 166 12.27 4.33 -8.64
C GLN A 166 11.68 2.95 -8.31
N ARG A 167 12.44 2.09 -7.61
CA ARG A 167 12.08 0.72 -7.26
C ARG A 167 11.74 0.55 -5.77
N ILE A 168 11.81 1.63 -4.98
CA ILE A 168 11.46 1.66 -3.57
C ILE A 168 10.07 2.29 -3.40
N TYR A 169 9.18 1.55 -2.75
CA TYR A 169 7.85 1.99 -2.33
C TYR A 169 7.86 2.16 -0.81
N VAL A 170 7.68 3.38 -0.33
CA VAL A 170 7.64 3.68 1.10
C VAL A 170 6.18 3.71 1.55
N GLU A 171 5.86 2.88 2.52
CA GLU A 171 4.59 2.87 3.25
C GLU A 171 4.81 3.38 4.66
N SER A 172 3.78 3.98 5.27
CA SER A 172 3.72 4.14 6.71
C SER A 172 2.31 4.45 7.21
N GLU A 173 2.10 4.32 8.52
CA GLU A 173 0.88 4.75 9.19
C GLU A 173 0.66 6.28 9.20
N HIS A 174 1.64 7.08 8.75
CA HIS A 174 1.55 8.55 8.65
C HIS A 174 1.48 9.05 7.19
N PRO A 175 0.29 9.06 6.56
CA PRO A 175 0.13 9.37 5.13
C PRO A 175 0.73 10.71 4.71
N ILE A 176 0.60 11.75 5.54
CA ILE A 176 1.12 13.09 5.24
C ILE A 176 2.66 13.11 5.11
N ASN A 177 3.37 12.27 5.87
CA ASN A 177 4.83 12.29 5.88
C ASN A 177 5.43 11.52 4.70
N LEU A 178 4.64 10.65 4.05
CA LEU A 178 5.04 9.99 2.81
C LEU A 178 5.32 10.98 1.68
N ALA A 179 4.69 12.16 1.70
CA ALA A 179 4.95 13.22 0.72
C ALA A 179 6.41 13.67 0.71
N TYR A 180 7.12 13.61 1.84
CA TYR A 180 8.55 13.94 1.88
C TYR A 180 9.41 12.92 1.12
N PHE A 181 9.10 11.63 1.24
CA PHE A 181 9.74 10.56 0.47
C PHE A 181 9.40 10.66 -1.02
N HIS A 182 8.13 10.94 -1.34
CA HIS A 182 7.71 11.10 -2.73
C HIS A 182 8.47 12.24 -3.44
N ARG A 183 8.54 13.42 -2.82
CA ARG A 183 9.29 14.56 -3.36
C ARG A 183 10.80 14.30 -3.48
N ALA A 184 11.33 13.37 -2.69
CA ALA A 184 12.72 12.93 -2.75
C ALA A 184 13.00 11.94 -3.89
N GLY A 185 11.98 11.52 -4.64
CA GLY A 185 12.08 10.65 -5.81
C GLY A 185 11.69 9.18 -5.55
N PHE A 186 11.24 8.84 -4.35
CA PHE A 186 10.74 7.50 -4.02
C PHE A 186 9.26 7.34 -4.38
N GLN A 187 8.81 6.10 -4.53
CA GLN A 187 7.37 5.82 -4.67
C GLN A 187 6.71 5.83 -3.29
N SER A 188 5.49 6.32 -3.19
CA SER A 188 4.71 6.33 -1.94
C SER A 188 3.54 5.34 -2.03
N LEU A 189 3.40 4.52 -0.99
CA LEU A 189 2.33 3.54 -0.84
C LEU A 189 1.36 4.01 0.23
N PHE A 190 0.14 4.35 -0.19
CA PHE A 190 -0.93 4.74 0.71
C PHE A 190 -1.70 3.49 1.15
N ASP A 191 -1.37 2.97 2.35
CA ASP A 191 -2.08 1.83 2.92
C ASP A 191 -3.49 2.22 3.39
N THR A 192 -4.45 1.34 3.12
CA THR A 192 -5.86 1.54 3.42
C THR A 192 -6.45 0.29 4.05
N GLN A 193 -7.34 0.49 5.03
CA GLN A 193 -8.02 -0.58 5.73
C GLN A 193 -9.54 -0.37 5.64
N PRO A 194 -10.14 -0.49 4.43
CA PRO A 194 -11.57 -0.35 4.27
C PRO A 194 -12.32 -1.51 4.93
N LEU A 195 -13.62 -1.31 5.10
CA LEU A 195 -14.50 -2.31 5.69
C LEU A 195 -14.78 -3.45 4.69
N PRO A 196 -15.02 -4.68 5.18
CA PRO A 196 -15.29 -5.83 4.32
C PRO A 196 -16.58 -5.68 3.51
N LYS A 197 -16.79 -6.58 2.55
CA LYS A 197 -17.94 -6.56 1.64
C LYS A 197 -19.28 -6.54 2.37
N SER A 198 -19.37 -7.22 3.51
CA SER A 198 -20.57 -7.30 4.33
C SER A 198 -21.09 -5.95 4.86
N PHE A 199 -20.30 -4.88 4.81
CA PHE A 199 -20.67 -3.56 5.33
C PHE A 199 -21.35 -2.66 4.28
N ILE A 200 -22.49 -2.05 4.63
CA ILE A 200 -23.32 -1.25 3.70
C ILE A 200 -22.64 0.03 3.17
N GLY A 201 -21.66 0.57 3.89
CA GLY A 201 -20.93 1.78 3.51
C GLY A 201 -19.61 1.53 2.77
N THR A 202 -19.31 0.28 2.39
CA THR A 202 -18.00 -0.09 1.83
C THR A 202 -17.65 0.73 0.58
N GLU A 203 -18.60 0.96 -0.34
CA GLU A 203 -18.36 1.79 -1.53
C GLU A 203 -18.03 3.26 -1.19
N LEU A 204 -18.70 3.84 -0.18
CA LEU A 204 -18.43 5.21 0.25
C LEU A 204 -17.00 5.33 0.78
N ILE A 205 -16.56 4.37 1.59
CA ILE A 205 -15.21 4.35 2.17
C ILE A 205 -14.14 4.18 1.09
N HIS A 206 -14.34 3.26 0.12
CA HIS A 206 -13.42 3.11 -1.01
C HIS A 206 -13.29 4.39 -1.84
N ASN A 207 -14.40 5.07 -2.11
CA ASN A 207 -14.36 6.35 -2.81
C ASN A 207 -13.64 7.44 -2.01
N LEU A 208 -13.80 7.47 -0.68
CA LEU A 208 -13.07 8.40 0.17
C LEU A 208 -11.55 8.15 0.11
N TYR A 209 -11.12 6.88 0.23
CA TYR A 209 -9.70 6.53 0.09
C TYR A 209 -9.15 6.88 -1.29
N LYS A 210 -9.90 6.63 -2.37
CA LYS A 210 -9.52 7.02 -3.73
C LYS A 210 -9.35 8.53 -3.88
N ILE A 211 -10.23 9.33 -3.27
CA ILE A 211 -10.12 10.80 -3.28
C ILE A 211 -8.85 11.24 -2.53
N ILE A 212 -8.59 10.67 -1.35
CA ILE A 212 -7.38 10.96 -0.57
C ILE A 212 -6.12 10.55 -1.33
N PHE A 213 -6.14 9.37 -1.96
CA PHE A 213 -5.08 8.87 -2.81
C PHE A 213 -4.73 9.85 -3.94
N PHE A 214 -5.76 10.31 -4.66
CA PHE A 214 -5.58 11.22 -5.77
C PHE A 214 -5.00 12.57 -5.34
N PHE A 215 -5.59 13.23 -4.34
CA PHE A 215 -5.14 14.55 -3.90
C PHE A 215 -3.87 14.53 -3.05
N GLY A 216 -3.53 13.38 -2.47
CA GLY A 216 -2.27 13.19 -1.76
C GLY A 216 -1.08 12.84 -2.66
N GLU A 217 -1.31 12.73 -3.97
CA GLU A 217 -0.27 12.45 -4.97
C GLU A 217 0.50 11.15 -4.68
N TYR A 218 -0.20 10.12 -4.18
CA TYR A 218 0.44 8.84 -3.91
C TYR A 218 0.67 8.03 -5.19
N SER A 219 1.76 7.26 -5.20
CA SER A 219 2.12 6.40 -6.33
C SER A 219 1.16 5.22 -6.46
N VAL A 220 0.98 4.48 -5.37
CA VAL A 220 0.18 3.24 -5.30
C VAL A 220 -0.66 3.19 -4.01
N MET A 221 -1.75 2.42 -4.03
CA MET A 221 -2.61 2.19 -2.86
C MET A 221 -2.43 0.75 -2.36
N GLY A 222 -2.18 0.60 -1.06
CA GLY A 222 -2.16 -0.68 -0.37
C GLY A 222 -3.54 -1.07 0.16
N ILE A 223 -3.88 -2.35 0.10
CA ILE A 223 -5.09 -2.89 0.71
C ILE A 223 -4.91 -4.35 1.12
N ASP A 224 -5.33 -4.68 2.34
CA ASP A 224 -5.41 -6.06 2.81
C ASP A 224 -6.45 -6.83 1.98
N TYR A 225 -6.15 -8.07 1.62
CA TYR A 225 -7.15 -8.93 0.99
C TYR A 225 -8.26 -9.30 1.97
N GLY A 226 -7.90 -9.60 3.23
CA GLY A 226 -8.81 -10.11 4.25
C GLY A 226 -9.12 -11.60 4.11
N GLU A 227 -10.25 -12.04 4.65
CA GLU A 227 -10.67 -13.44 4.62
C GLU A 227 -11.23 -13.83 3.25
N ILE A 228 -11.02 -15.09 2.82
CA ILE A 228 -11.51 -15.59 1.52
C ILE A 228 -13.04 -15.46 1.40
N ASP A 229 -13.77 -15.70 2.49
CA ASP A 229 -15.23 -15.74 2.50
C ASP A 229 -15.89 -14.36 2.71
N ASP A 230 -15.17 -13.36 3.23
CA ASP A 230 -15.63 -11.98 3.37
C ASP A 230 -14.46 -10.99 3.10
N PRO A 231 -14.00 -10.89 1.84
CA PRO A 231 -12.79 -10.15 1.53
C PRO A 231 -12.98 -8.65 1.65
N VAL A 232 -11.91 -7.98 2.09
CA VAL A 232 -11.77 -6.53 2.08
C VAL A 232 -11.56 -6.04 0.65
N TYR A 233 -10.67 -6.69 -0.10
CA TYR A 233 -10.54 -6.49 -1.55
C TYR A 233 -11.56 -7.34 -2.31
N ASN A 234 -12.68 -6.72 -2.69
CA ASN A 234 -13.84 -7.40 -3.28
C ASN A 234 -14.30 -6.73 -4.59
N ASP A 235 -15.45 -7.16 -5.13
CA ASP A 235 -16.05 -6.62 -6.35
C ASP A 235 -16.36 -5.11 -6.29
N ILE A 236 -16.63 -4.56 -5.10
CA ILE A 236 -16.76 -3.10 -4.91
C ILE A 236 -15.39 -2.45 -5.07
N SER A 237 -14.36 -2.97 -4.41
CA SER A 237 -12.97 -2.48 -4.51
C SER A 237 -12.50 -2.52 -5.96
N GLU A 238 -12.70 -3.64 -6.65
CA GLU A 238 -12.32 -3.85 -8.05
C GLU A 238 -12.96 -2.82 -8.98
N ARG A 239 -14.26 -2.52 -8.80
CA ARG A 239 -14.95 -1.50 -9.59
C ARG A 239 -14.50 -0.08 -9.23
N VAL A 240 -14.44 0.24 -7.94
CA VAL A 240 -14.21 1.61 -7.46
C VAL A 240 -12.75 2.04 -7.66
N LEU A 241 -11.81 1.11 -7.57
CA LEU A 241 -10.36 1.32 -7.63
C LEU A 241 -9.74 0.81 -8.95
N GLN A 242 -10.54 0.54 -9.98
CA GLN A 242 -10.07 0.00 -11.28
C GLN A 242 -8.99 0.85 -11.98
N ASN A 243 -8.87 2.14 -11.65
CA ASN A 243 -7.86 3.05 -12.21
C ASN A 243 -6.79 3.47 -11.18
N VAL A 244 -6.74 2.80 -10.02
CA VAL A 244 -5.74 3.03 -8.99
C VAL A 244 -4.74 1.87 -9.04
N PRO A 245 -3.42 2.12 -9.16
CA PRO A 245 -2.41 1.07 -9.00
C PRO A 245 -2.47 0.48 -7.59
N MET A 246 -2.80 -0.81 -7.51
CA MET A 246 -3.04 -1.52 -6.25
C MET A 246 -1.89 -2.43 -5.88
N PHE A 247 -1.51 -2.39 -4.60
CA PHE A 247 -0.74 -3.42 -3.91
C PHE A 247 -1.70 -4.15 -2.98
N VAL A 248 -2.04 -5.39 -3.32
CA VAL A 248 -2.93 -6.21 -2.49
C VAL A 248 -2.07 -7.12 -1.63
N TYR A 249 -2.23 -7.08 -0.31
CA TYR A 249 -1.35 -7.78 0.62
C TYR A 249 -2.07 -8.75 1.54
N HIS A 250 -1.27 -9.57 2.24
CA HIS A 250 -1.71 -10.76 2.98
C HIS A 250 -2.61 -11.67 2.15
N VAL A 251 -2.34 -11.78 0.84
CA VAL A 251 -3.15 -12.59 -0.05
C VAL A 251 -2.98 -14.06 0.34
N PRO A 252 -4.08 -14.77 0.68
CA PRO A 252 -4.02 -16.17 1.06
C PRO A 252 -3.35 -17.02 -0.02
N ASP A 253 -2.69 -18.10 0.40
CA ASP A 253 -2.03 -19.09 -0.47
C ASP A 253 -3.07 -19.91 -1.25
N ASN A 254 -3.74 -19.25 -2.19
CA ASN A 254 -4.80 -19.78 -3.03
C ASN A 254 -4.48 -19.45 -4.48
N GLN A 255 -4.08 -20.48 -5.23
CA GLN A 255 -3.62 -20.34 -6.60
C GLN A 255 -4.66 -19.69 -7.52
N ALA A 256 -5.93 -20.06 -7.40
CA ALA A 256 -7.00 -19.51 -8.24
C ALA A 256 -7.22 -18.02 -7.96
N LEU A 257 -7.18 -17.62 -6.68
CA LEU A 257 -7.25 -16.22 -6.28
C LEU A 257 -6.06 -15.42 -6.82
N ILE A 258 -4.84 -15.91 -6.60
CA ILE A 258 -3.60 -15.25 -7.05
C ILE A 258 -3.61 -15.07 -8.57
N THR A 259 -3.98 -16.11 -9.34
CA THR A 259 -4.09 -16.01 -10.80
C THR A 259 -5.13 -14.99 -11.24
N ARG A 260 -6.30 -14.93 -10.57
CA ARG A 260 -7.34 -13.95 -10.87
C ARG A 260 -6.89 -12.52 -10.59
N LEU A 261 -6.24 -12.27 -9.44
CA LEU A 261 -5.70 -10.97 -9.10
C LEU A 261 -4.58 -10.56 -10.07
N ALA A 262 -3.73 -11.49 -10.49
CA ALA A 262 -2.64 -11.21 -11.41
C ALA A 262 -3.16 -10.69 -12.77
N GLN A 263 -4.32 -11.17 -13.22
CA GLN A 263 -4.96 -10.75 -14.47
C GLN A 263 -5.58 -9.34 -14.43
N GLN A 264 -5.70 -8.72 -13.25
CA GLN A 264 -6.26 -7.37 -13.15
C GLN A 264 -5.18 -6.33 -13.48
N ASP A 265 -5.46 -5.44 -14.42
CA ASP A 265 -4.49 -4.44 -14.90
C ASP A 265 -4.05 -3.47 -13.80
N ASN A 266 -4.96 -3.10 -12.90
CA ASN A 266 -4.71 -2.17 -11.81
C ASN A 266 -3.96 -2.82 -10.63
N VAL A 267 -4.08 -4.14 -10.44
CA VAL A 267 -3.27 -4.87 -9.46
C VAL A 267 -1.84 -4.96 -9.98
N ARG A 268 -0.93 -4.28 -9.29
CA ARG A 268 0.50 -4.21 -9.65
C ARG A 268 1.35 -5.16 -8.82
N VAL A 269 0.98 -5.35 -7.57
CA VAL A 269 1.66 -6.26 -6.63
C VAL A 269 0.64 -7.08 -5.86
N ILE A 270 0.97 -8.35 -5.69
CA ILE A 270 0.29 -9.32 -4.83
C ILE A 270 1.33 -9.73 -3.78
N LEU A 271 1.17 -9.29 -2.54
CA LEU A 271 2.06 -9.69 -1.46
C LEU A 271 1.49 -10.94 -0.80
N ASN A 272 2.25 -12.03 -0.85
CA ASN A 272 1.79 -13.32 -0.33
C ASN A 272 1.64 -13.34 1.18
N ALA A 273 0.74 -14.17 1.70
CA ALA A 273 0.68 -14.42 3.14
C ALA A 273 1.85 -15.33 3.59
N ASN A 274 2.32 -15.15 4.82
CA ASN A 274 3.17 -16.11 5.55
C ASN A 274 4.54 -16.43 4.95
N GLU A 275 5.17 -15.51 4.21
CA GLU A 275 6.56 -15.65 3.77
C GLU A 275 6.83 -16.92 2.94
N THR A 276 5.87 -17.36 2.10
CA THR A 276 5.95 -18.61 1.33
C THR A 276 6.44 -18.41 -0.11
N VAL A 277 6.51 -19.48 -0.91
CA VAL A 277 6.76 -19.39 -2.37
C VAL A 277 5.47 -19.29 -3.20
N ALA A 278 4.31 -19.28 -2.54
CA ALA A 278 3.02 -19.37 -3.23
C ALA A 278 2.87 -18.23 -4.23
N GLY A 279 2.54 -18.59 -5.49
CA GLY A 279 2.25 -17.61 -6.54
C GLY A 279 3.45 -17.03 -7.29
N PHE A 280 4.71 -17.26 -6.89
CA PHE A 280 5.87 -16.66 -7.60
C PHE A 280 5.96 -17.07 -9.08
N GLY A 281 5.48 -18.27 -9.44
CA GLY A 281 5.41 -18.73 -10.82
C GLY A 281 4.20 -18.24 -11.62
N VAL A 282 3.33 -17.40 -11.04
CA VAL A 282 2.14 -16.89 -11.74
C VAL A 282 2.53 -15.72 -12.64
N SER A 283 2.29 -15.89 -13.94
CA SER A 283 2.39 -14.83 -14.93
C SER A 283 1.01 -14.28 -15.30
N ALA A 284 0.88 -12.96 -15.29
CA ALA A 284 -0.27 -12.21 -15.80
C ALA A 284 -0.25 -12.05 -17.33
N CYS A 285 0.91 -12.25 -17.96
CA CYS A 285 1.07 -12.12 -19.40
C CYS A 285 0.84 -13.47 -20.06
N SER A 286 0.08 -13.47 -21.17
CA SER A 286 0.04 -14.62 -22.07
C SER A 286 1.46 -14.90 -22.55
N GLU A 287 1.95 -16.13 -22.35
CA GLU A 287 3.14 -16.59 -23.06
C GLU A 287 2.86 -16.40 -24.56
N LEU A 288 3.67 -15.58 -25.23
CA LEU A 288 3.64 -15.50 -26.69
C LEU A 288 3.98 -16.90 -27.20
N GLN A 289 2.96 -17.65 -27.62
CA GLN A 289 3.10 -18.89 -28.38
C GLN A 289 3.60 -18.59 -29.80
#